data_AF-A0A934FT99-F1
#
_entry.id   AF-A0A934FT99-F1
#
_cell.length_a   1.000
_cell.length_b   1.000
_cell.length_c   1.000
_cell.angle_alpha   90.00
_cell.angle_beta   90.00
_cell.angle_gamma   90.00
#
_symmetry.space_group_name_H-M   'P 1'
#
loop_
_entity.id
_entity.type
_entity.pdbx_description
1 polymer ?
#
loop_
_entity_poly.entity_id
_entity_poly.type
_entity_poly.pdbx_seq_one_letter_code
_entity_poly.pdbx_strand_id
1 'polypeptide(L)'
;MATSHAEKQPFAAEVDQVLSIVVNSLYSHKEVFLRELISNSSDALDKLSFEALTDHGLAAEGEPLRIEIESDEKNKTLTIRDNGIGMTRDELAKN
;
A
#
# COMPACT_ATOMS: atom_id res chain seq x y z
N MET A 1 13.41 23.67 5.50
CA MET A 1 12.35 22.94 4.78
C MET A 1 13.00 22.18 3.65
N ALA A 2 13.06 20.85 3.74
CA ALA A 2 13.64 20.03 2.68
C ALA A 2 12.66 20.00 1.50
N THR A 3 13.07 20.52 0.36
CA THR A 3 12.32 20.43 -0.89
C THR A 3 12.29 18.97 -1.33
N SER A 4 11.12 18.33 -1.33
CA SER A 4 10.95 16.98 -1.87
C SER A 4 11.21 17.02 -3.39
N HIS A 5 12.16 16.22 -3.86
CA HIS A 5 12.44 16.09 -5.28
C HIS A 5 11.44 15.08 -5.87
N ALA A 6 10.47 15.56 -6.64
CA ALA A 6 9.52 14.70 -7.34
C ALA A 6 10.22 14.00 -8.51
N GLU A 7 10.24 12.67 -8.49
CA GLU A 7 10.82 11.83 -9.54
C GLU A 7 9.70 11.15 -10.32
N LYS A 8 9.78 11.14 -11.65
CA LYS A 8 8.87 10.37 -12.52
C LYS A 8 9.63 9.16 -13.02
N GLN A 9 9.10 7.97 -12.76
CA GLN A 9 9.63 6.71 -13.28
C GLN A 9 8.57 6.04 -14.16
N PRO A 10 8.88 5.69 -15.42
CA PRO A 10 7.96 4.92 -16.26
C PRO A 10 7.92 3.47 -15.78
N PHE A 11 6.77 2.81 -15.93
CA PHE A 11 6.67 1.38 -15.74
C PHE A 11 7.52 0.62 -16.77
N ALA A 12 7.92 -0.59 -16.43
CA ALA A 12 8.47 -1.53 -17.41
C ALA A 12 7.39 -1.90 -18.44
N ALA A 13 7.79 -2.11 -19.70
CA ALA A 13 6.85 -2.34 -20.81
C ALA A 13 5.93 -3.55 -20.57
N GLU A 14 6.42 -4.57 -19.86
CA GLU A 14 5.66 -5.76 -19.49
C GLU A 14 4.55 -5.46 -18.47
N VAL A 15 4.80 -4.54 -17.53
CA VAL A 15 3.85 -4.14 -16.48
C VAL A 15 2.69 -3.34 -17.07
N ASP A 16 2.98 -2.42 -17.99
CA ASP A 16 1.95 -1.65 -18.71
C ASP A 16 0.97 -2.56 -19.47
N GLN A 17 1.49 -3.61 -20.10
CA GLN A 17 0.66 -4.57 -20.82
C GLN A 17 -0.23 -5.39 -19.87
N VAL A 18 0.30 -5.84 -18.72
CA VAL A 18 -0.48 -6.55 -17.70
C VAL A 18 -1.56 -5.64 -17.12
N LEU A 19 -1.24 -4.38 -16.81
CA LEU A 19 -2.21 -3.42 -16.26
C LEU A 19 -3.41 -3.23 -17.19
N SER A 20 -3.16 -3.14 -18.50
CA SER A 20 -4.22 -3.01 -19.50
C SER A 20 -5.18 -4.21 -19.54
N ILE A 21 -4.67 -5.43 -19.30
CA ILE A 21 -5.47 -6.66 -19.27
C ILE A 21 -6.27 -6.72 -17.96
N VAL A 22 -5.61 -6.45 -16.84
CA VAL A 22 -6.22 -6.48 -15.51
C VAL A 22 -7.38 -5.50 -15.43
N VAL A 23 -7.20 -4.26 -15.88
CA VAL A 23 -8.27 -3.24 -15.91
C VAL A 23 -9.49 -3.75 -16.68
N ASN A 24 -9.30 -4.32 -17.87
CA ASN A 24 -10.40 -4.84 -18.68
C ASN A 24 -11.10 -6.07 -18.06
N SER A 25 -10.37 -6.92 -17.34
CA SER A 25 -10.92 -8.10 -16.65
C SER A 25 -11.66 -7.76 -15.34
N LEU A 26 -11.20 -6.75 -14.60
CA LEU A 26 -11.79 -6.31 -13.33
C LEU A 26 -13.05 -5.47 -13.49
N TYR A 27 -13.40 -5.07 -14.71
CA TYR A 27 -14.63 -4.30 -14.97
C TYR A 27 -15.90 -5.02 -14.49
N SER A 28 -15.87 -6.35 -14.40
CA SER A 28 -16.97 -7.19 -13.88
C SER A 28 -16.99 -7.31 -12.35
N HIS A 29 -15.87 -7.06 -11.68
CA HIS A 29 -15.67 -7.27 -10.24
C HIS A 29 -14.88 -6.12 -9.61
N LYS A 30 -15.48 -4.94 -9.61
CA LYS A 30 -14.84 -3.69 -9.13
C LYS A 30 -14.53 -3.71 -7.64
N GLU A 31 -15.08 -4.65 -6.88
CA GLU A 31 -14.81 -4.85 -5.46
C GLU A 31 -13.44 -5.49 -5.18
N VAL A 32 -12.82 -6.12 -6.18
CA VAL A 32 -11.57 -6.89 -5.99
C VAL A 32 -10.42 -6.00 -5.53
N PHE A 33 -10.28 -4.77 -6.04
CA PHE A 33 -9.17 -3.90 -5.62
C PHE A 33 -9.20 -3.67 -4.09
N LEU A 34 -10.39 -3.54 -3.49
CA LEU A 34 -10.51 -3.29 -2.06
C LEU A 34 -10.07 -4.52 -1.27
N ARG A 35 -10.41 -5.73 -1.74
CA ARG A 35 -9.91 -6.98 -1.16
C ARG A 35 -8.39 -7.06 -1.22
N GLU A 36 -7.79 -6.76 -2.38
CA GLU A 36 -6.33 -6.82 -2.55
C GLU A 36 -5.62 -5.80 -1.65
N LEU A 37 -6.12 -4.56 -1.55
CA LEU A 37 -5.52 -3.54 -0.68
C LEU A 37 -5.62 -3.90 0.81
N ILE A 38 -6.74 -4.47 1.25
CA ILE A 38 -6.89 -4.96 2.62
C ILE A 38 -5.93 -6.14 2.88
N SER A 39 -5.79 -7.07 1.93
CA SER A 39 -4.83 -8.17 2.05
C SER A 39 -3.40 -7.66 2.18
N ASN A 40 -2.99 -6.72 1.32
CA ASN A 40 -1.66 -6.09 1.39
C ASN A 40 -1.42 -5.37 2.72
N SER A 41 -2.44 -4.69 3.23
CA SER A 41 -2.39 -4.02 4.53
C SER A 41 -2.22 -5.03 5.67
N SER A 42 -2.95 -6.15 5.64
CA SER A 42 -2.82 -7.23 6.62
C SER A 42 -1.40 -7.81 6.62
N ASP A 43 -0.85 -8.11 5.44
CA ASP A 43 0.51 -8.64 5.30
C ASP A 43 1.55 -7.65 5.84
N ALA A 44 1.34 -6.34 5.69
CA ALA A 44 2.23 -5.31 6.22
C ALA A 44 2.20 -5.27 7.77
N LEU A 45 1.02 -5.45 8.38
CA LEU A 45 0.87 -5.52 9.84
C LEU A 45 1.50 -6.81 10.40
N ASP A 46 1.34 -7.94 9.71
CA ASP A 46 1.92 -9.22 10.12
C ASP A 46 3.45 -9.19 10.04
N LYS A 47 4.01 -8.60 8.97
CA LYS A 47 5.46 -8.39 8.85
C LYS A 47 6.01 -7.53 9.97
N LEU A 48 5.34 -6.42 10.30
CA LEU A 48 5.76 -5.56 11.42
C LEU A 48 5.70 -6.31 12.76
N SER A 49 4.63 -7.09 12.98
CA SER A 49 4.47 -7.91 14.19
C SER A 49 5.60 -8.92 14.33
N PHE A 50 6.03 -9.54 13.23
CA PHE A 50 7.13 -10.50 13.22
C PHE A 50 8.49 -9.84 13.49
N GLU A 51 8.81 -8.72 12.81
CA GLU A 51 10.06 -7.99 13.00
C GLU A 51 10.17 -7.37 14.40
N ALA A 52 9.05 -6.97 15.02
CA ALA A 52 9.03 -6.47 16.39
C ALA A 52 9.44 -7.53 17.46
N LEU A 53 9.45 -8.82 17.10
CA LEU A 53 9.96 -9.90 17.97
C LEU A 53 11.49 -9.88 18.08
N THR A 54 12.19 -9.35 17.08
CA THR A 54 13.66 -9.31 16.98
C THR A 54 14.21 -7.91 17.21
N ASP A 55 13.51 -6.88 16.76
CA ASP A 55 13.87 -5.47 16.96
C ASP A 55 12.78 -4.75 17.77
N HIS A 56 13.02 -4.60 19.07
CA HIS A 56 12.11 -3.93 19.99
C HIS A 56 11.92 -2.43 19.69
N GLY A 57 12.77 -1.82 18.85
CA GLY A 57 12.59 -0.44 18.39
C GLY A 57 11.51 -0.28 17.32
N LEU A 58 11.09 -1.39 16.69
CA LEU A 58 10.00 -1.42 15.70
C LEU A 58 8.62 -1.67 16.30
N ALA A 59 8.57 -2.10 17.57
CA ALA A 59 7.30 -2.20 18.28
C ALA A 59 6.70 -0.79 18.37
N ALA A 60 5.60 -0.56 17.64
CA ALA A 60 4.88 0.70 17.68
C ALA A 60 4.68 1.10 19.15
N GLU A 61 5.20 2.25 19.54
CA GLU A 61 5.24 2.76 20.92
C GLU A 61 3.81 2.93 21.48
N GLY A 62 3.16 1.84 21.84
CA GLY A 62 1.81 1.80 22.38
C GLY A 62 0.66 1.98 21.36
N GLU A 63 0.93 2.16 20.06
CA GLU A 63 -0.15 2.23 19.07
C GLU A 63 -0.60 0.83 18.60
N PRO A 64 -1.90 0.51 18.65
CA PRO A 64 -2.41 -0.74 18.10
C PRO A 64 -2.30 -0.76 16.57
N LEU A 65 -1.91 -1.93 16.05
CA LEU A 65 -1.93 -2.26 14.63
C LEU A 65 -3.37 -2.18 14.11
N ARG A 66 -3.57 -1.48 12.98
CA ARG A 66 -4.89 -1.21 12.42
C ARG A 66 -4.84 -0.91 10.93
N ILE A 67 -5.99 -1.10 10.29
CA ILE A 67 -6.28 -0.63 8.93
C ILE A 67 -7.46 0.34 9.05
N GLU A 68 -7.26 1.57 8.61
CA GLU A 68 -8.27 2.62 8.55
C GLU A 68 -8.78 2.75 7.10
N ILE A 69 -10.11 2.83 6.95
CA ILE A 69 -10.76 3.06 5.66
C ILE A 69 -11.62 4.32 5.79
N GLU A 70 -11.33 5.32 4.96
CA GLU A 70 -12.03 6.60 4.96
C GLU A 70 -12.53 6.93 3.55
N SER A 71 -13.81 7.26 3.43
CA SER A 71 -14.41 7.74 2.19
C SER A 71 -14.69 9.23 2.25
N ASP A 72 -14.27 9.95 1.21
CA ASP A 72 -14.58 11.37 1.01
C ASP A 72 -15.34 11.51 -0.32
N GLU A 73 -16.65 11.66 -0.20
CA GLU A 73 -17.55 11.80 -1.35
C GLU A 73 -17.33 13.11 -2.11
N LYS A 74 -16.95 14.18 -1.40
CA LYS A 74 -16.73 15.50 -2.00
C LYS A 74 -15.51 15.49 -2.90
N ASN A 75 -14.42 14.88 -2.45
CA ASN A 75 -13.18 14.75 -3.22
C ASN A 75 -13.15 13.49 -4.10
N LYS A 76 -14.16 12.61 -3.99
CA LYS A 76 -14.24 11.32 -4.69
C LYS A 76 -13.04 10.42 -4.42
N THR A 77 -12.58 10.40 -3.18
CA THR A 77 -11.42 9.62 -2.74
C THR A 77 -11.83 8.55 -1.75
N LEU A 78 -11.18 7.40 -1.86
CA LEU A 78 -11.21 6.33 -0.86
C LEU A 78 -9.77 6.14 -0.37
N THR A 79 -9.56 6.31 0.93
CA THR A 79 -8.27 6.16 1.57
C THR A 79 -8.24 4.85 2.33
N ILE A 80 -7.21 4.04 2.10
CA ILE A 80 -6.88 2.85 2.89
C ILE A 80 -5.53 3.14 3.51
N ARG A 81 -5.45 3.12 4.85
CA ARG A 81 -4.23 3.44 5.59
C ARG A 81 -3.98 2.36 6.63
N ASP A 82 -2.81 1.74 6.57
CA ASP A 82 -2.30 0.89 7.64
C ASP A 82 -1.14 1.56 8.38
N ASN A 83 -0.81 1.03 9.55
CA ASN A 83 0.41 1.36 10.30
C ASN A 83 1.35 0.14 10.39
N GLY A 84 1.43 -0.65 9.31
CA GLY A 84 2.32 -1.80 9.19
C GLY A 84 3.76 -1.41 8.88
N ILE A 85 4.54 -2.39 8.38
CA ILE A 85 5.98 -2.24 8.16
C ILE A 85 6.34 -1.16 7.11
N GLY A 86 5.39 -0.81 6.24
CA GLY A 86 5.57 0.16 5.17
C GLY A 86 6.51 -0.35 4.07
N MET A 87 7.02 0.59 3.27
CA MET A 87 8.01 0.34 2.21
C MET A 87 9.05 1.44 2.21
N THR A 88 10.30 1.06 1.98
CA THR A 88 11.40 1.97 1.69
C THR A 88 11.28 2.54 0.28
N ARG A 89 12.04 3.60 -0.02
CA ARG A 89 12.10 4.19 -1.37
C ARG A 89 12.51 3.17 -2.43
N ASP A 90 13.46 2.29 -2.10
CA ASP A 90 13.98 1.31 -3.05
C ASP A 90 12.98 0.17 -3.30
N GLU A 91 12.19 -0.20 -2.30
CA GLU A 91 11.09 -1.15 -2.46
C GLU A 91 9.97 -0.54 -3.32
N LEU A 92 9.63 0.73 -3.09
CA LEU A 92 8.67 1.46 -3.92
C LEU A 92 9.11 1.58 -5.39
N ALA A 93 10.41 1.77 -5.64
CA ALA A 93 10.94 1.87 -7.01
C ALA A 93 11.01 0.53 -7.74
N LYS A 94 10.98 -0.60 -7.02
CA LYS A 94 11.04 -1.96 -7.58
C LYS A 94 9.67 -2.60 -7.77
N ASN A 95 8.64 -2.09 -7.09
CA ASN A 95 7.26 -2.59 -7.14
C ASN A 95 6.60 -2.18 -8.47
#